data_AF-A0AAV9CY68-F1
#
_entry.id   AF-A0AAV9CY68-F1
#
_cell.length_a   1.000
_cell.length_b   1.000
_cell.length_c   1.000
_cell.angle_alpha   90.00
_cell.angle_beta   90.00
_cell.angle_gamma   90.00
#
_symmetry.space_group_name_H-M   'P 1'
#
loop_
_entity.id
_entity.type
_entity.pdbx_description
1 polymer ?
#
loop_
_entity_poly.entity_id
_entity_poly.type
_entity_poly.pdbx_seq_one_letter_code
_entity_poly.pdbx_strand_id
1 'polypeptide(L)' 'MDPINERKMFQQLVRAASQPSTPQCFLLTPKLLPDLEYSDACSILNIMNGPWIEMPAKAWSGGDCWGTVMGLAA' A
#
# COMPACT_ATOMS: atom_id res chain seq x y z
N MET A 1 12.79 -5.53 -12.92
CA MET A 1 12.45 -6.95 -13.07
C MET A 1 11.46 -7.03 -14.22
N ASP A 2 11.54 -8.07 -15.04
CA ASP A 2 10.51 -8.31 -16.04
C ASP A 2 9.18 -8.69 -15.35
N PRO A 3 8.02 -8.46 -15.99
CA PRO A 3 6.72 -8.68 -15.36
C PRO A 3 6.48 -10.12 -14.87
N ILE A 4 7.09 -11.11 -15.53
CA ILE A 4 6.91 -12.52 -15.18
C ILE A 4 7.66 -12.82 -13.88
N ASN A 5 8.92 -12.42 -13.77
CA ASN A 5 9.70 -12.64 -12.57
C ASN A 5 9.18 -11.80 -11.39
N GLU A 6 8.72 -10.57 -11.64
CA GLU A 6 8.16 -9.70 -10.59
C GLU A 6 6.92 -10.35 -9.96
N ARG A 7 6.05 -10.95 -10.78
CA ARG A 7 4.88 -11.72 -10.31
C ARG A 7 5.28 -12.94 -9.49
N LYS A 8 6.24 -13.75 -9.99
CA LYS A 8 6.70 -14.95 -9.27
C LYS A 8 7.30 -14.58 -7.92
N MET A 9 8.14 -13.55 -7.87
CA MET A 9 8.72 -13.04 -6.64
C MET A 9 7.66 -12.55 -5.67
N PHE A 10 6.69 -11.78 -6.15
CA PHE A 10 5.58 -11.30 -5.32
C PHE A 10 4.79 -12.45 -4.69
N GLN A 11 4.43 -13.48 -5.47
CA GLN A 11 3.70 -14.64 -4.95
C GLN A 11 4.48 -15.39 -3.87
N GLN A 12 5.79 -15.57 -4.05
CA GLN A 12 6.64 -16.18 -3.04
C GLN A 12 6.69 -15.34 -1.76
N LEU A 13 6.79 -14.02 -1.89
CA LEU A 13 6.78 -13.09 -0.76
C LEU A 13 5.46 -13.18 0.01
N VAL A 14 4.31 -13.12 -0.67
CA VAL A 14 2.99 -13.24 -0.03
C VAL A 14 2.85 -14.58 0.69
N ARG A 15 3.23 -15.69 0.05
CA ARG A 15 3.15 -17.03 0.66
C ARG A 15 4.04 -17.17 1.89
N ALA A 16 5.24 -16.59 1.87
CA ALA A 16 6.15 -16.64 3.01
C ALA A 16 5.67 -15.74 4.16
N ALA A 17 5.23 -14.52 3.84
CA ALA A 17 4.78 -13.55 4.84
C ALA A 17 3.45 -13.94 5.52
N SER A 18 2.61 -14.72 4.85
CA SER A 18 1.28 -15.10 5.35
C SER A 18 1.26 -16.35 6.25
N GLN A 19 2.42 -16.94 6.57
CA GLN A 19 2.46 -18.14 7.42
C GLN A 19 2.23 -17.79 8.90
N PRO A 20 1.74 -18.74 9.72
CA PRO A 20 1.70 -18.55 11.16
C PRO A 20 3.08 -18.28 11.73
N SER A 21 3.15 -17.41 12.74
CA SER A 21 4.40 -17.09 13.45
C SER A 21 5.49 -16.43 12.60
N THR A 22 5.14 -15.83 11.46
CA THR A 22 6.06 -14.97 10.70
C THR A 22 5.90 -13.50 11.10
N PRO A 23 6.98 -12.70 11.03
CA PRO A 23 6.87 -11.25 11.23
C PRO A 23 5.94 -10.61 10.19
N GLN A 24 5.26 -9.53 10.60
CA GLN A 24 4.47 -8.72 9.68
C GLN A 24 5.38 -8.11 8.59
N CYS A 25 5.00 -8.28 7.33
CA CYS A 25 5.73 -7.75 6.18
C CYS A 25 4.98 -6.57 5.56
N PHE A 26 5.66 -5.43 5.41
CA PHE A 26 5.15 -4.29 4.65
C PHE A 26 5.87 -4.21 3.31
N LEU A 27 5.13 -4.36 2.22
CA LEU A 27 5.65 -4.19 0.87
C LEU A 27 5.23 -2.82 0.34
N LEU A 28 6.19 -1.90 0.19
CA LEU A 28 5.97 -0.65 -0.53
C LEU A 28 6.38 -0.86 -1.99
N THR A 29 5.41 -0.71 -2.90
CA THR A 29 5.67 -0.76 -4.34
C THR A 29 4.99 0.41 -5.04
N PRO A 30 5.71 1.17 -5.90
CA PRO A 30 5.09 2.15 -6.79
C PRO A 30 4.48 1.49 -8.03
N LYS A 31 4.66 0.16 -8.20
CA LYS A 31 4.18 -0.60 -9.35
C LYS A 31 2.97 -1.44 -8.96
N LEU A 32 1.89 -1.25 -9.70
CA LEU A 32 0.71 -2.11 -9.65
C LEU A 32 0.84 -3.15 -10.77
N LEU A 33 1.09 -4.41 -10.39
CA LEU A 33 0.97 -5.52 -11.34
C LEU A 33 -0.50 -5.96 -11.38
N PRO A 34 -1.12 -6.07 -12.57
CA PRO A 34 -2.48 -6.56 -12.68
C PRO A 34 -2.56 -8.04 -12.27
N ASP A 35 -3.72 -8.46 -11.78
CA ASP A 35 -4.05 -9.86 -11.49
C ASP A 35 -3.08 -10.55 -10.50
N LEU A 36 -2.60 -9.81 -9.50
CA LEU A 36 -1.83 -10.42 -8.41
C LEU A 36 -2.77 -11.23 -7.49
N GLU A 37 -2.30 -12.40 -7.09
CA GLU A 37 -2.98 -13.22 -6.09
C GLU A 37 -2.58 -12.75 -4.69
N TYR A 38 -3.56 -12.39 -3.89
CA TYR A 38 -3.38 -11.99 -2.50
C TYR A 38 -3.93 -13.08 -1.58
N SER A 39 -3.28 -13.27 -0.43
CA SER A 39 -3.81 -14.11 0.65
C SER A 39 -4.81 -13.30 1.48
N ASP A 40 -5.74 -13.97 2.16
CA ASP A 40 -6.65 -13.33 3.14
C ASP A 40 -5.90 -12.63 4.29
N ALA A 41 -4.64 -13.03 4.54
CA ALA A 41 -3.75 -12.37 5.50
C ALA A 41 -3.12 -11.07 4.95
N CYS A 42 -3.36 -10.71 3.69
CA CYS A 42 -2.78 -9.55 3.04
C CYS A 42 -3.79 -8.39 2.98
N SER A 43 -3.36 -7.20 3.38
CA SER A 43 -4.12 -5.95 3.23
C SER A 43 -3.45 -5.02 2.24
N ILE A 44 -4.21 -4.49 1.29
CA ILE A 44 -3.71 -3.56 0.28
C ILE A 44 -4.11 -2.15 0.69
N LEU A 45 -3.12 -1.28 0.85
CA LEU A 45 -3.34 0.15 1.10
C LEU A 45 -2.86 0.96 -0.10
N ASN A 46 -3.79 1.66 -0.75
CA ASN A 46 -3.47 2.62 -1.80
C ASN A 46 -3.40 4.03 -1.20
N ILE A 47 -2.22 4.63 -1.22
CA ILE A 47 -2.00 6.00 -0.72
C ILE A 47 -2.16 6.96 -1.90
N MET A 48 -3.21 7.77 -1.83
CA MET A 48 -3.66 8.66 -2.90
C MET A 48 -3.49 10.13 -2.45
N ASN A 49 -2.25 10.55 -2.24
CA ASN A 49 -1.89 11.89 -1.77
C ASN A 49 -1.29 12.79 -2.87
N GLY A 50 -1.41 12.41 -4.13
CA GLY A 50 -0.88 13.19 -5.26
C GLY A 50 -1.63 14.51 -5.46
N PRO A 51 -0.97 15.55 -6.00
CA PRO A 51 -1.57 16.87 -6.22
C PRO A 51 -2.72 16.86 -7.24
N TRP A 52 -2.82 15.81 -8.05
CA TRP A 52 -3.89 15.62 -9.03
C TRP A 52 -5.16 14.99 -8.44
N ILE A 53 -5.19 14.74 -7.13
CA ILE A 53 -6.35 14.20 -6.44
C ILE A 53 -6.97 15.36 -5.68
N GLU A 54 -7.88 16.08 -6.34
CA GLU A 54 -8.30 17.42 -5.93
C GLU A 54 -8.78 17.49 -4.48
N MET A 55 -9.62 16.55 -4.02
CA MET A 55 -10.18 16.62 -2.67
C MET A 55 -9.12 16.44 -1.56
N PRO A 56 -8.31 15.36 -1.53
CA PRO A 56 -7.23 15.22 -0.54
C PRO A 56 -6.12 16.27 -0.69
N ALA A 57 -5.74 16.61 -1.93
CA ALA A 57 -4.70 17.62 -2.18
C ALA A 57 -5.12 19.00 -1.67
N LYS A 58 -6.40 19.36 -1.84
CA LYS A 58 -6.98 20.58 -1.29
C LYS A 58 -7.07 20.53 0.24
N ALA A 59 -7.43 19.39 0.82
CA ALA A 59 -7.47 19.23 2.27
C ALA A 59 -6.07 19.34 2.90
N TRP A 60 -5.03 18.88 2.21
CA TRP A 60 -3.64 18.89 2.69
C TRP A 60 -2.82 20.09 2.23
N SER A 61 -3.44 21.12 1.63
CA SER A 61 -2.71 22.24 1.01
C SER A 61 -1.85 23.04 1.99
N GLY A 62 -2.15 22.97 3.29
CA GLY A 62 -1.39 23.62 4.37
C GLY A 62 -0.15 22.86 4.84
N GLY A 63 0.03 21.60 4.42
CA GLY A 63 1.14 20.74 4.88
C GLY A 63 1.00 20.27 6.34
N ASP A 64 -0.17 20.46 6.95
CA ASP A 64 -0.45 20.03 8.32
C ASP A 64 -0.44 18.50 8.49
N CYS A 65 -0.37 18.02 9.73
CA CYS A 65 -0.50 16.60 10.03
C CYS A 65 -1.86 16.06 9.54
N TRP A 66 -1.88 14.95 8.80
CA TRP A 66 -3.13 14.36 8.26
C TRP A 66 -4.15 14.03 9.36
N GLY A 67 -3.71 13.63 10.55
CA GLY A 67 -4.60 13.41 11.70
C GLY A 67 -5.37 14.67 12.10
N THR A 68 -4.72 15.84 12.05
CA THR A 68 -5.35 17.15 12.30
C THR A 68 -6.29 17.53 11.14
N VAL A 69 -5.85 17.33 9.90
CA VAL A 69 -6.66 17.63 8.69
C VAL A 69 -7.97 16.83 8.68
N MET A 70 -7.94 15.58 9.15
CA MET A 70 -9.10 14.69 9.20
C MET A 70 -9.94 14.84 10.49
N GLY A 71 -9.55 15.73 11.41
CA GLY A 71 -10.22 15.86 12.72
C GLY A 71 -10.11 14.61 13.60
N LEU A 72 -9.07 13.80 13.39
CA LEU A 72 -8.79 12.55 14.12
C LEU A 72 -7.79 12.74 15.26
N ALA A 73 -7.09 13.89 15.30
CA ALA A 73 -6.24 14.27 16.42
C ALA A 73 -7.12 14.87 17.53
N ALA A 74 -7.20 14.17 18.66
CA ALA A 74 -7.77 14.68 19.91
C ALA A 74 -6.85 15.73 20.56
#